data_AF-A0AAW2SQC0-F1
#
_entry.id   AF-A0AAW2SQC0-F1
#
_cell.length_a   1.000
_cell.length_b   1.000
_cell.length_c   1.000
_cell.angle_alpha   90.00
_cell.angle_beta   90.00
_cell.angle_gamma   90.00
#
_symmetry.space_group_name_H-M   'P 1'
#
loop_
_entity.id
_entity.type
_entity.pdbx_description
1 polymer ?
#
loop_
_entity_poly.entity_id
_entity_poly.type
_entity_poly.pdbx_seq_one_letter_code
_entity_poly.pdbx_strand_id
1 'polypeptide(L)'
;MEWLNEWQKLPYTSPYVDASHLDPRTDVSEKRIVGVFHELLHLTILRRMERKNVSNMRGPLAMPQKFTKAFERHPGIFYISKKGDTQTVVLREAYDRGELIEKHPLADIREKYASMMKKGFLDRSRGLYKEERSASEDDLVKIHFGGKEMCMSLSLKQRQIVICFQNMNRMKLAKSSSTQ
;
A
#
# COMPACT_ATOMS: atom_id res chain seq x y z
N MET A 1 12.61 7.57 18.75
CA MET A 1 11.20 7.12 18.83
C MET A 1 10.26 8.22 19.31
N GLU A 2 10.76 9.31 19.90
CA GLU A 2 9.94 10.43 20.37
C GLU A 2 9.16 11.13 19.26
N TRP A 3 9.80 11.38 18.10
CA TRP A 3 9.14 12.00 16.94
C TRP A 3 7.83 11.29 16.53
N LEU A 4 7.81 9.95 16.56
CA LEU A 4 6.65 9.17 16.15
C LEU A 4 5.50 9.33 17.15
N ASN A 5 5.83 9.40 18.45
CA ASN A 5 4.84 9.62 19.50
C ASN A 5 4.26 11.03 19.41
N GLU A 6 5.07 12.04 19.08
CA GLU A 6 4.61 13.41 18.85
C GLU A 6 3.70 13.49 17.63
N TRP A 7 4.11 12.87 16.51
CA TRP A 7 3.30 12.79 15.30
C TRP A 7 1.96 12.08 15.54
N GLN A 8 1.96 11.00 16.33
CA GLN A 8 0.73 10.30 16.71
C GLN A 8 -0.23 11.16 17.55
N LYS A 9 0.27 12.11 18.35
CA LYS A 9 -0.55 13.03 19.15
C LYS A 9 -1.18 14.17 18.35
N LEU A 10 -0.69 14.46 17.14
CA LEU A 10 -1.25 15.51 16.29
C LEU A 10 -2.75 15.31 16.02
N PRO A 11 -3.52 16.39 15.81
CA PRO A 11 -4.93 16.25 15.45
C PRO A 11 -5.09 15.48 14.14
N TYR A 12 -6.07 14.57 14.10
CA TYR A 12 -6.44 13.89 12.88
C TYR A 12 -7.52 14.70 12.15
N THR A 13 -7.15 15.29 11.02
CA THR A 13 -8.09 15.94 10.11
C THR A 13 -8.71 14.91 9.18
N SER A 14 -10.04 14.85 9.14
CA SER A 14 -10.77 13.93 8.28
C SER A 14 -10.40 14.13 6.79
N PRO A 15 -10.14 13.04 6.03
CA PRO A 15 -9.91 13.08 4.60
C PRO A 15 -11.03 13.73 3.78
N TYR A 16 -12.26 13.69 4.31
CA TYR A 16 -13.47 14.17 3.65
C TYR A 16 -13.78 15.64 3.93
N VAL A 17 -13.02 16.31 4.79
CA VAL A 17 -13.21 17.73 5.12
C VAL A 17 -12.24 18.58 4.31
N ASP A 18 -12.66 19.80 3.96
CA ASP A 18 -11.80 20.79 3.33
C ASP A 18 -10.63 21.16 4.25
N ALA A 19 -9.43 21.06 3.72
CA ALA A 19 -8.18 21.30 4.43
C ALA A 19 -7.35 22.42 3.79
N SER A 20 -8.00 23.27 2.99
CA SER A 20 -7.41 24.48 2.40
C SER A 20 -6.72 25.39 3.43
N HIS A 21 -7.20 25.37 4.68
CA HIS A 21 -6.66 26.15 5.81
C HIS A 21 -5.37 25.56 6.44
N LEU A 22 -5.01 24.31 6.13
CA LEU A 22 -3.81 23.69 6.71
C LEU A 22 -2.56 24.14 5.94
N ASP A 23 -1.52 24.54 6.67
CA ASP A 23 -0.23 24.83 6.07
C ASP A 23 0.41 23.52 5.56
N PRO A 24 0.70 23.40 4.24
CA PRO A 24 1.40 22.27 3.63
C PRO A 24 2.71 21.84 4.30
N ARG A 25 3.38 22.75 5.04
CA ARG A 25 4.68 22.50 5.68
C ARG A 25 4.57 21.88 7.07
N THR A 26 3.37 21.77 7.63
CA THR A 26 3.15 21.26 8.98
C THR A 26 3.01 19.74 9.02
N ASP A 27 3.39 19.14 10.15
CA ASP A 27 3.20 17.70 10.38
C ASP A 27 1.72 17.31 10.43
N VAL A 28 0.82 18.25 10.73
CA VAL A 28 -0.65 18.05 10.68
C VAL A 28 -1.11 17.82 9.24
N SER A 29 -0.62 18.63 8.29
CA SER A 29 -0.85 18.41 6.86
C SER A 29 -0.29 17.06 6.41
N GLU A 30 0.92 16.70 6.86
CA GLU A 30 1.50 15.38 6.57
C GLU A 30 0.63 14.24 7.12
N LYS A 31 0.13 14.36 8.36
CA LYS A 31 -0.77 13.37 8.96
C LYS A 31 -2.07 13.22 8.19
N ARG A 32 -2.62 14.31 7.67
CA ARG A 32 -3.79 14.26 6.78
C ARG A 32 -3.46 13.49 5.50
N ILE A 33 -2.33 13.77 4.83
CA ILE A 33 -1.91 13.07 3.61
C ILE A 33 -1.82 11.56 3.87
N VAL A 34 -1.20 11.16 4.98
CA VAL A 34 -1.12 9.76 5.39
C VAL A 34 -2.51 9.16 5.59
N GLY A 35 -3.41 9.86 6.28
CA GLY A 35 -4.79 9.40 6.48
C GLY A 35 -5.58 9.25 5.19
N VAL A 36 -5.48 10.22 4.27
CA VAL A 36 -6.16 10.20 2.97
C VAL A 36 -5.71 9.00 2.15
N PHE A 37 -4.40 8.75 2.04
CA PHE A 37 -3.89 7.60 1.27
C PHE A 37 -4.11 6.27 1.97
N HIS A 38 -4.15 6.26 3.30
CA HIS A 38 -4.53 5.08 4.06
C HIS A 38 -5.95 4.63 3.68
N GLU A 39 -6.93 5.55 3.70
CA GLU A 39 -8.30 5.25 3.30
C GLU A 39 -8.43 4.97 1.79
N LEU A 40 -7.79 5.78 0.94
CA LEU A 40 -7.85 5.59 -0.51
C LEU A 40 -7.29 4.24 -0.95
N LEU A 41 -6.15 3.82 -0.37
CA LEU A 41 -5.58 2.51 -0.68
C LEU A 41 -6.47 1.38 -0.15
N HIS A 42 -7.15 1.57 0.98
CA HIS A 42 -8.18 0.62 1.41
C HIS A 42 -9.30 0.47 0.37
N LEU A 43 -9.68 1.51 -0.37
CA LEU A 43 -10.70 1.35 -1.40
C LEU A 43 -10.22 0.57 -2.64
N THR A 44 -8.91 0.37 -2.80
CA THR A 44 -8.36 -0.37 -3.94
C THR A 44 -8.36 -1.88 -3.69
N ILE A 45 -8.69 -2.65 -4.73
CA ILE A 45 -8.76 -4.14 -4.69
C ILE A 45 -7.46 -4.75 -4.16
N LEU A 46 -6.31 -4.23 -4.60
CA LEU A 46 -4.99 -4.75 -4.25
C LEU A 46 -4.31 -3.96 -3.13
N ARG A 47 -4.99 -2.99 -2.50
CA ARG A 47 -4.42 -2.14 -1.43
C ARG A 47 -3.08 -1.50 -1.80
N ARG A 48 -2.93 -1.15 -3.08
CA ARG A 48 -1.72 -0.58 -3.69
C ARG A 48 -2.03 0.27 -4.91
N MET A 49 -1.18 1.24 -5.20
CA MET A 49 -1.32 2.15 -6.33
C MET A 49 0.04 2.58 -6.88
N GLU A 50 0.16 2.72 -8.21
CA GLU A 50 1.40 3.23 -8.82
C GLU A 50 1.69 4.69 -8.42
N ARG A 51 2.97 5.02 -8.23
CA ARG A 51 3.41 6.38 -7.83
C ARG A 51 2.99 7.46 -8.83
N LYS A 52 2.87 7.11 -10.12
CA LYS A 52 2.34 8.01 -11.16
C LYS A 52 0.87 8.35 -10.89
N ASN A 53 0.05 7.35 -10.63
CA ASN A 53 -1.37 7.54 -10.30
C ASN A 53 -1.55 8.31 -8.99
N VAL A 54 -0.76 7.96 -7.97
CA VAL A 54 -0.69 8.70 -6.70
C VAL A 54 -0.41 10.18 -6.96
N SER A 55 0.59 10.49 -7.79
CA SER A 55 0.92 11.88 -8.16
C SER A 55 -0.22 12.61 -8.87
N ASN A 56 -0.97 11.91 -9.73
CA ASN A 56 -2.14 12.47 -10.43
C ASN A 56 -3.28 12.83 -9.46
N MET A 57 -3.38 12.16 -8.31
CA MET A 57 -4.39 12.46 -7.28
C MET A 57 -4.11 13.78 -6.53
N ARG A 58 -2.99 14.46 -6.78
CA ARG A 58 -2.64 15.72 -6.13
C ARG A 58 -3.75 16.78 -6.24
N GLY A 59 -4.22 17.02 -7.46
CA GLY A 59 -5.23 18.05 -7.74
C GLY A 59 -6.56 17.73 -7.05
N PRO A 60 -7.17 16.56 -7.33
CA PRO A 60 -8.45 16.16 -6.75
C PRO A 60 -8.47 16.13 -5.21
N LEU A 61 -7.34 15.83 -4.56
CA LEU A 61 -7.26 15.73 -3.10
C LEU A 61 -6.67 16.99 -2.42
N ALA A 62 -6.48 18.07 -3.19
CA ALA A 62 -5.92 19.34 -2.74
C ALA A 62 -4.58 19.19 -1.99
N MET A 63 -3.65 18.43 -2.56
CA MET A 63 -2.39 18.08 -1.89
C MET A 63 -1.19 18.97 -2.29
N PRO A 64 -0.21 19.14 -1.38
CA PRO A 64 1.03 19.86 -1.66
C PRO A 64 1.86 19.22 -2.78
N GLN A 65 2.66 20.00 -3.51
CA GLN A 65 3.48 19.50 -4.63
C GLN A 65 4.42 18.34 -4.25
N LYS A 66 4.96 18.34 -3.02
CA LYS A 66 5.94 17.36 -2.55
C LYS A 66 5.36 16.34 -1.57
N PHE A 67 4.05 16.08 -1.62
CA PHE A 67 3.36 15.17 -0.69
C PHE A 67 3.89 13.73 -0.73
N THR A 68 4.47 13.30 -1.85
CA THR A 68 4.97 11.91 -2.01
C THR A 68 6.10 11.55 -1.03
N LYS A 69 6.77 12.53 -0.42
CA LYS A 69 7.74 12.29 0.65
C LYS A 69 7.13 11.66 1.90
N ALA A 70 5.82 11.83 2.12
CA ALA A 70 5.12 11.22 3.25
C ALA A 70 5.22 9.68 3.20
N PHE A 71 5.19 9.06 2.02
CA PHE A 71 5.31 7.60 1.90
C PHE A 71 6.68 7.08 2.34
N GLU A 72 7.74 7.88 2.15
CA GLU A 72 9.11 7.53 2.54
C GLU A 72 9.33 7.78 4.05
N ARG A 73 8.66 8.81 4.62
CA ARG A 73 8.71 9.13 6.06
C ARG A 73 7.93 8.17 6.95
N HIS A 74 6.95 7.47 6.40
CA HIS A 74 6.06 6.56 7.13
C HIS A 74 6.22 5.10 6.69
N PRO A 75 7.42 4.50 6.80
CA PRO A 75 7.69 3.15 6.33
C PRO A 75 6.98 2.06 7.17
N GLY A 76 6.39 2.40 8.32
CA GLY A 76 5.55 1.49 9.11
C GLY A 76 4.14 1.32 8.54
N ILE A 77 3.66 2.30 7.77
CA ILE A 77 2.32 2.31 7.17
C ILE A 77 2.41 1.97 5.68
N PHE A 78 3.31 2.66 4.97
CA PHE A 78 3.47 2.50 3.53
C PHE A 78 4.78 1.80 3.20
N TYR A 79 4.77 1.12 2.06
CA TYR A 79 5.95 0.53 1.45
C TYR A 79 5.99 0.92 -0.02
N ILE A 80 7.16 1.32 -0.52
CA ILE A 80 7.36 1.61 -1.94
C ILE A 80 8.09 0.42 -2.56
N SER A 81 7.38 -0.33 -3.40
CA SER A 81 7.97 -1.36 -4.25
C SER A 81 8.48 -0.72 -5.53
N LYS A 82 9.70 -1.07 -5.94
CA LYS A 82 10.25 -0.69 -7.25
C LYS A 82 10.41 -1.95 -8.10
N LYS A 83 9.77 -1.98 -9.27
CA LYS A 83 9.91 -3.04 -10.25
C LYS A 83 10.22 -2.41 -11.61
N GLY A 84 11.47 -2.59 -12.08
CA GLY A 84 11.99 -1.82 -13.21
C GLY A 84 11.90 -0.33 -12.93
N ASP A 85 11.24 0.41 -13.83
CA ASP A 85 10.99 1.84 -13.69
C ASP A 85 9.67 2.19 -12.98
N THR A 86 8.84 1.17 -12.71
CA THR A 86 7.55 1.38 -12.03
C THR A 86 7.73 1.32 -10.52
N GLN A 87 7.31 2.40 -9.85
CA GLN A 87 7.21 2.47 -8.40
C GLN A 87 5.75 2.34 -7.97
N THR A 88 5.49 1.49 -6.97
CA THR A 88 4.15 1.23 -6.43
C THR A 88 4.15 1.48 -4.94
N VAL A 89 3.21 2.31 -4.48
CA VAL A 89 2.92 2.51 -3.06
C VAL A 89 1.97 1.40 -2.62
N VAL A 90 2.34 0.68 -1.57
CA VAL A 90 1.61 -0.44 -1.00
C VAL A 90 1.30 -0.13 0.46
N LEU A 91 0.09 -0.44 0.90
CA LEU A 91 -0.30 -0.35 2.30
C LEU A 91 0.21 -1.58 3.06
N ARG A 92 1.09 -1.41 4.04
CA ARG A 92 1.73 -2.55 4.75
C ARG A 92 0.76 -3.37 5.57
N GLU A 93 -0.17 -2.73 6.29
CA GLU A 93 -1.10 -3.43 7.18
C GLU A 93 -2.08 -4.35 6.43
N ALA A 94 -2.25 -4.15 5.12
CA ALA A 94 -3.09 -5.03 4.30
C ALA A 94 -2.41 -6.36 3.93
N TYR A 95 -1.11 -6.53 4.24
CA TYR A 95 -0.33 -7.69 3.84
C TYR A 95 0.30 -8.41 5.03
N ASP A 96 0.21 -9.74 5.03
CA ASP A 96 0.94 -10.62 5.94
C ASP A 96 1.82 -11.57 5.13
N ARG A 97 3.12 -11.62 5.45
CA ARG A 97 4.14 -12.44 4.76
C ARG A 97 4.16 -12.28 3.22
N GLY A 98 3.68 -11.14 2.72
CA GLY A 98 3.64 -10.83 1.29
C GLY A 98 2.34 -11.19 0.59
N GLU A 99 1.39 -11.76 1.32
CA GLU A 99 0.04 -12.02 0.82
C GLU A 99 -0.95 -11.01 1.36
N LEU A 100 -1.92 -10.64 0.53
CA LEU A 100 -3.01 -9.75 0.93
C LEU A 100 -3.88 -10.49 1.96
N ILE A 101 -4.14 -9.87 3.11
CA ILE A 101 -4.91 -10.47 4.20
C ILE A 101 -6.36 -10.71 3.77
N GLU A 102 -6.98 -9.70 3.16
CA GLU A 102 -8.36 -9.77 2.63
C GLU A 102 -8.32 -9.79 1.10
N LYS A 103 -8.32 -11.00 0.52
CA LYS A 103 -8.32 -11.19 -0.94
C LYS A 103 -9.72 -11.07 -1.52
N HIS A 104 -9.91 -10.07 -2.38
CA HIS A 104 -11.11 -9.94 -3.19
C HIS A 104 -11.05 -10.93 -4.37
N PRO A 105 -12.17 -11.55 -4.82
CA PRO A 105 -12.15 -12.51 -5.93
C PRO A 105 -11.52 -11.99 -7.24
N LEU A 106 -11.66 -10.70 -7.51
CA LEU A 106 -11.02 -10.05 -8.66
C LEU A 106 -9.49 -10.04 -8.60
N ALA A 107 -8.91 -10.05 -7.39
CA ALA A 107 -7.46 -10.18 -7.23
C ALA A 107 -6.99 -11.56 -7.71
N ASP A 108 -7.70 -12.62 -7.33
CA ASP A 108 -7.38 -14.00 -7.70
C ASP A 108 -7.55 -14.23 -9.20
N ILE A 109 -8.63 -13.71 -9.80
CA ILE A 109 -8.84 -13.77 -11.25
C ILE A 109 -7.69 -13.08 -11.98
N ARG A 110 -7.27 -11.89 -11.52
CA ARG A 110 -6.17 -11.14 -12.12
C ARG A 110 -4.84 -11.87 -12.00
N GLU A 111 -4.58 -12.51 -10.86
CA GLU A 111 -3.39 -13.34 -10.65
C GLU A 111 -3.39 -14.57 -11.56
N LYS A 112 -4.51 -15.30 -11.63
CA LYS A 112 -4.69 -16.45 -12.51
C LYS A 112 -4.48 -16.07 -13.98
N TYR A 113 -5.10 -14.96 -14.42
CA TYR A 113 -4.92 -14.43 -15.76
C TYR A 113 -3.45 -14.10 -16.05
N ALA A 114 -2.77 -13.39 -15.13
CA ALA A 114 -1.36 -13.07 -15.27
C ALA A 114 -0.47 -14.33 -15.32
N SER A 115 -0.79 -15.36 -14.56
CA SER A 115 -0.10 -16.66 -14.58
C SER A 115 -0.26 -17.37 -15.94
N MET A 116 -1.49 -17.43 -16.48
CA MET A 116 -1.75 -18.03 -17.79
C MET A 116 -1.05 -17.27 -18.92
N MET A 117 -1.06 -15.93 -18.88
CA MET A 117 -0.35 -15.11 -19.87
C MET A 117 1.16 -15.36 -19.87
N LYS A 118 1.77 -15.54 -18.69
CA LYS A 118 3.19 -15.91 -18.59
C LYS A 118 3.47 -17.29 -19.18
N LYS A 119 2.65 -18.29 -18.86
CA LYS A 119 2.79 -19.65 -19.41
C LYS A 119 2.67 -19.64 -20.92
N GLY A 120 1.63 -19.01 -21.47
CA GLY A 120 1.44 -18.91 -22.92
C GLY A 120 2.55 -18.14 -23.64
N PHE A 121 3.14 -17.13 -22.99
CA PHE A 121 4.33 -16.44 -23.52
C PHE A 121 5.55 -17.38 -23.55
N LEU A 122 5.81 -18.10 -22.46
CA LEU A 122 6.91 -19.06 -22.38
C LEU A 122 6.75 -20.21 -23.38
N ASP A 123 5.54 -20.73 -23.57
CA ASP A 123 5.26 -21.80 -24.54
C ASP A 123 5.46 -21.32 -25.99
N ARG A 124 5.12 -20.06 -26.29
CA ARG A 124 5.42 -19.43 -27.59
C ARG A 124 6.93 -19.23 -27.79
N SER A 125 7.65 -18.82 -26.76
CA SER A 125 9.11 -18.67 -26.79
C SER A 125 9.84 -20.01 -26.87
N ARG A 126 9.28 -21.09 -26.29
CA ARG A 126 9.79 -22.47 -26.37
C ARG A 126 9.61 -23.08 -27.76
N GLY A 127 8.69 -22.57 -28.58
CA GLY A 127 8.58 -22.94 -30.00
C GLY A 127 9.79 -22.56 -30.89
N LEU A 128 10.77 -21.81 -30.35
CA LEU A 128 12.00 -21.43 -31.05
C LEU A 128 13.27 -22.16 -30.56
N TYR A 129 13.18 -22.96 -29.49
CA TYR A 129 14.26 -23.86 -29.07
C TYR A 129 13.65 -25.20 -28.67
N LYS A 130 13.61 -26.11 -29.64
CA LYS A 130 13.37 -27.53 -29.39
C LYS A 130 14.65 -28.09 -28.75
N GLU A 131 14.64 -28.43 -27.47
CA GLU A 131 15.17 -29.70 -26.98
C GLU A 131 14.90 -29.97 -25.50
N GLU A 132 14.79 -31.27 -25.24
CA GLU A 132 14.27 -31.95 -24.08
C GLU A 132 15.16 -31.79 -22.83
N ARG A 133 14.52 -31.61 -21.65
CA ARG A 133 14.82 -32.43 -20.47
C ARG A 133 13.86 -32.18 -19.30
N SER A 134 13.26 -33.29 -18.85
CA SER A 134 12.88 -33.69 -17.50
C SER A 134 12.36 -32.64 -16.50
N ALA A 135 11.17 -32.93 -15.99
CA ALA A 135 10.58 -32.34 -14.80
C ALA A 135 11.59 -32.11 -13.65
N SER A 136 11.58 -30.90 -13.11
CA SER A 136 11.84 -30.62 -11.70
C SER A 136 10.75 -29.67 -11.22
N GLU A 137 10.10 -30.04 -10.12
CA GLU A 137 8.94 -29.34 -9.53
C GLU A 137 9.32 -28.03 -8.79
N ASP A 138 10.43 -27.40 -9.14
CA ASP A 138 10.99 -26.27 -8.40
C ASP A 138 10.72 -24.87 -9.00
N ASP A 139 10.10 -24.79 -10.19
CA ASP A 139 9.78 -23.50 -10.84
C ASP A 139 8.38 -22.97 -10.47
N LEU A 140 8.05 -23.02 -9.18
CA LEU A 140 7.15 -22.04 -8.59
C LEU A 140 7.79 -20.67 -8.82
N VAL A 141 7.39 -19.98 -9.88
CA VAL A 141 7.63 -18.53 -10.03
C VAL A 141 6.84 -17.85 -8.92
N LYS A 142 7.40 -17.91 -7.69
CA LYS A 142 7.21 -16.95 -6.63
C LYS A 142 7.18 -15.63 -7.36
N ILE A 143 6.08 -14.90 -7.25
CA ILE A 143 6.01 -13.54 -7.76
C ILE A 143 7.06 -12.79 -6.94
N HIS A 144 8.27 -12.76 -7.50
CA HIS A 144 9.44 -12.19 -6.88
C HIS A 144 9.20 -10.68 -6.92
N PHE A 145 8.53 -10.17 -5.89
CA PHE A 145 8.52 -8.75 -5.57
C PHE A 145 9.90 -8.39 -5.02
N GLY A 146 10.93 -8.49 -5.88
CA GLY A 146 12.31 -8.18 -5.54
C GLY A 146 12.94 -9.15 -4.54
N GLY A 147 14.02 -9.80 -4.96
CA GLY A 147 14.86 -10.60 -4.08
C GLY A 147 15.56 -9.71 -3.05
N LYS A 148 14.88 -9.49 -1.94
CA LYS A 148 15.45 -9.38 -0.60
C LYS A 148 14.42 -9.98 0.33
N GLU A 149 14.88 -10.92 1.14
CA GLU A 149 14.10 -11.48 2.24
C GLU A 149 13.29 -10.38 2.92
N MET A 150 11.98 -10.61 2.96
CA MET A 150 11.09 -9.80 3.75
C MET A 150 11.37 -10.15 5.21
N CYS A 151 12.41 -9.53 5.78
CA CYS A 151 12.68 -9.58 7.22
C CYS A 151 11.51 -8.91 7.94
N MET A 152 10.47 -9.69 8.22
CA MET A 152 9.31 -9.26 8.97
C MET A 152 9.55 -9.47 10.47
N SER A 153 10.64 -8.91 11.01
CA SER A 153 10.69 -8.65 12.45
C SER A 153 9.95 -7.34 12.70
N LEU A 154 8.62 -7.41 12.85
CA LEU A 154 7.86 -6.27 13.36
C LEU A 154 8.28 -6.05 14.81
N SER A 155 8.91 -4.91 15.10
CA SER A 155 8.95 -4.41 16.47
C SER A 155 7.51 -4.14 16.91
N LEU A 156 7.14 -4.57 18.12
CA LEU A 156 5.84 -4.29 18.77
C LEU A 156 5.39 -2.82 18.63
N LYS A 157 6.33 -1.88 18.48
CA LYS A 157 6.07 -0.44 18.32
C LYS A 157 5.50 -0.04 16.95
N GLN A 158 5.79 -0.78 15.87
CA GLN A 158 5.20 -0.50 14.53
C GLN A 158 3.74 -0.95 14.44
N ARG A 159 3.35 -1.98 15.20
CA ARG A 159 1.94 -2.40 15.36
C ARG A 159 1.07 -1.31 16.01
N GLN A 160 1.65 -0.46 16.86
CA GLN A 160 0.91 0.61 17.55
C GLN A 160 0.36 1.68 16.60
N ILE A 161 1.04 1.97 15.48
CA ILE A 161 0.58 2.96 14.48
C ILE A 161 -0.72 2.49 13.81
N VAL A 162 -0.77 1.20 13.45
CA VAL A 162 -1.96 0.54 12.87
C VAL A 162 -3.12 0.57 13.85
N ILE A 163 -2.85 0.27 15.12
CA ILE A 163 -3.87 0.30 16.19
C ILE A 163 -4.43 1.72 16.38
N CYS A 164 -3.63 2.79 16.24
CA CYS A 164 -4.13 4.16 16.34
C CYS A 164 -5.05 4.57 15.18
N PHE A 165 -4.73 4.21 13.93
CA PHE A 165 -5.61 4.49 12.79
C PHE A 165 -6.87 3.62 12.81
N GLN A 166 -6.78 2.35 13.20
CA GLN A 166 -7.93 1.45 13.33
C GLN A 166 -8.83 1.83 14.53
N ASN A 167 -8.28 2.19 15.69
CA ASN A 167 -9.07 2.69 16.82
C ASN A 167 -9.73 4.05 16.52
N MET A 168 -9.10 4.92 15.71
CA MET A 168 -9.75 6.16 15.25
C MET A 168 -10.91 5.90 14.29
N ASN A 169 -10.82 4.92 13.39
CA ASN A 169 -11.96 4.51 12.56
C ASN A 169 -13.09 3.87 13.39
N ARG A 170 -12.76 3.16 14.47
CA ARG A 170 -13.77 2.67 15.45
C ARG A 170 -14.46 3.80 16.20
N MET A 171 -13.74 4.88 16.53
CA MET A 171 -14.33 6.08 17.15
C MET A 171 -15.19 6.91 16.17
N LYS A 172 -14.91 6.88 14.86
CA LYS A 172 -15.78 7.50 13.83
C LYS A 172 -17.17 6.87 13.82
N LEU A 173 -17.25 5.53 13.90
CA LEU A 173 -18.53 4.80 13.97
C LEU A 173 -19.32 5.08 15.25
N ALA A 174 -18.63 5.28 16.38
CA ALA A 174 -19.26 5.54 17.67
C ALA A 174 -19.88 6.95 17.80
N LYS A 175 -19.36 7.95 17.06
CA LYS A 175 -19.91 9.32 17.06
C LYS A 175 -21.06 9.52 16.06
N SER A 176 -21.16 8.71 15.02
CA SER A 176 -22.32 8.74 14.09
C SER A 176 -23.58 8.11 14.69
N SER A 177 -23.44 7.27 15.72
CA SER A 177 -24.55 6.62 16.42
C SER A 177 -25.09 7.41 17.63
N SER A 178 -24.48 8.56 17.98
CA SER A 178 -24.89 9.38 19.13
C SER A 178 -25.56 10.71 18.74
N THR A 179 -25.87 10.89 17.45
CA THR A 179 -26.60 12.07 16.93
C THR A 179 -27.92 11.64 16.28
N GLN A 180 -28.59 10.66 16.89
CA GLN A 180 -30.02 10.40 16.74
C GLN A 180 -30.67 10.45 18.12
#